data_AF-A0A5C8SYZ5-F1
#
_entry.id   AF-A0A5C8SYZ5-F1
#
_cell.length_a   1.000
_cell.length_b   1.000
_cell.length_c   1.000
_cell.angle_alpha   90.00
_cell.angle_beta   90.00
_cell.angle_gamma   90.00
#
_symmetry.space_group_name_H-M   'P 1'
#
loop_
_entity.id
_entity.type
_entity.pdbx_description
1 polymer ?
#
loop_
_entity_poly.entity_id
_entity_poly.type
_entity_poly.pdbx_seq_one_letter_code
_entity_poly.pdbx_strand_id
1 'polypeptide(L)'
;MSWAETRAALRADRAHWARRMPGPVRLRRGYQAIWLYRMSRYAHENGWRMAAWLLWIVNGWLTGSDIPPSTRIAGGMFLPHPYGTIIAGAVGRDAAFGFQASIGGLYKTPDRDVGGGPGLPRL
;
A
#
# COMPACT_ATOMS: atom_id res chain seq x y z
N MET A 1 -12.14 7.61 -5.77
CA MET A 1 -11.47 6.51 -6.50
C MET A 1 -12.51 5.49 -6.96
N SER A 2 -12.52 5.14 -8.24
CA SER A 2 -13.46 4.18 -8.82
C SER A 2 -13.04 2.73 -8.53
N TRP A 3 -14.01 1.82 -8.51
CA TRP A 3 -13.73 0.39 -8.40
C TRP A 3 -12.90 -0.16 -9.58
N ALA A 4 -13.07 0.42 -10.77
CA ALA A 4 -12.30 0.05 -11.95
C ALA A 4 -10.78 0.31 -11.74
N GLU A 5 -10.43 1.46 -11.16
CA GLU A 5 -9.06 1.82 -10.80
C GLU A 5 -8.49 0.87 -9.74
N THR A 6 -9.26 0.56 -8.69
CA THR A 6 -8.84 -0.37 -7.63
C THR A 6 -8.55 -1.76 -8.20
N ARG A 7 -9.44 -2.27 -9.06
CA ARG A 7 -9.24 -3.56 -9.75
C ARG A 7 -8.06 -3.53 -10.72
N ALA A 8 -7.81 -2.41 -11.39
CA ALA A 8 -6.64 -2.27 -12.25
C ALA A 8 -5.34 -2.34 -11.43
N ALA A 9 -5.31 -1.64 -10.29
CA ALA A 9 -4.15 -1.63 -9.41
C ALA A 9 -3.89 -3.02 -8.78
N LEU A 10 -4.93 -3.72 -8.31
CA LEU A 10 -4.84 -5.11 -7.83
C LEU A 10 -4.31 -6.08 -8.90
N ARG A 11 -4.76 -5.92 -10.16
CA ARG A 11 -4.25 -6.72 -11.27
C ARG A 11 -2.77 -6.47 -11.51
N ALA A 12 -2.34 -5.21 -11.45
CA ALA A 12 -0.94 -4.84 -11.60
C ALA A 12 -0.07 -5.43 -10.48
N ASP A 13 -0.52 -5.41 -9.22
CA ASP A 13 0.24 -6.03 -8.12
C ASP A 13 0.37 -7.52 -8.33
N ARG A 14 -0.73 -8.21 -8.65
CA ARG A 14 -0.71 -9.65 -8.86
C ARG A 14 0.25 -10.02 -9.99
N ALA A 15 0.26 -9.24 -11.08
CA ALA A 15 1.21 -9.41 -12.18
C ALA A 15 2.66 -9.17 -11.73
N HIS A 16 2.90 -8.16 -10.90
CA HIS A 16 4.24 -7.91 -10.35
C HIS A 16 4.73 -9.05 -9.45
N TRP A 17 3.87 -9.52 -8.54
CA TRP A 17 4.15 -10.68 -7.71
C TRP A 17 4.44 -11.94 -8.52
N ALA A 18 3.61 -12.23 -9.54
CA ALA A 18 3.79 -13.40 -10.38
C ALA A 18 5.13 -13.41 -11.13
N ARG A 19 5.67 -12.23 -11.49
CA ARG A 19 6.99 -12.11 -12.12
C ARG A 19 8.18 -12.38 -11.18
N ARG A 20 8.01 -12.20 -9.86
CA ARG A 20 9.10 -12.30 -8.88
C ARG A 20 9.04 -13.54 -7.99
N MET A 21 7.83 -14.06 -7.75
CA MET A 21 7.62 -15.16 -6.83
C MET A 21 6.58 -16.14 -7.40
N PRO A 22 6.99 -17.33 -7.88
CA PRO A 22 6.06 -18.34 -8.35
C PRO A 22 5.16 -18.87 -7.23
N GLY A 23 4.01 -19.44 -7.56
CA GLY A 23 3.08 -20.06 -6.61
C GLY A 23 1.87 -19.20 -6.21
N PRO A 24 1.14 -19.57 -5.13
CA PRO A 24 -0.16 -18.99 -4.81
C PRO A 24 -0.02 -17.60 -4.17
N VAL A 25 0.07 -16.56 -5.00
CA VAL A 25 0.24 -15.15 -4.58
C VAL A 25 -0.78 -14.71 -3.51
N ARG A 26 -2.04 -15.14 -3.62
CA ARG A 26 -3.11 -14.76 -2.66
C ARG A 26 -2.89 -15.24 -1.23
N LEU A 27 -2.11 -16.29 -1.02
CA LEU A 27 -1.81 -16.84 0.31
C LEU A 27 -0.60 -16.15 0.96
N ARG A 28 0.11 -15.29 0.23
CA ARG A 28 1.29 -14.61 0.74
C ARG A 28 0.87 -13.42 1.60
N ARG A 29 1.36 -13.35 2.84
CA ARG A 29 1.10 -12.24 3.78
C ARG A 29 1.31 -10.87 3.16
N GLY A 30 2.39 -10.74 2.38
CA GLY A 30 2.69 -9.51 1.66
C GLY A 30 1.62 -9.07 0.65
N TYR A 31 1.04 -10.02 -0.07
CA TYR A 31 -0.04 -9.72 -1.01
C TYR A 31 -1.36 -9.48 -0.28
N GLN A 32 -1.64 -10.19 0.81
CA GLN A 32 -2.77 -9.93 1.69
C GLN A 32 -2.70 -8.50 2.25
N ALA A 33 -1.50 -8.03 2.61
CA ALA A 33 -1.28 -6.67 3.09
C ALA A 33 -1.65 -5.62 2.03
N ILE A 34 -1.17 -5.83 0.81
CA ILE A 34 -1.50 -4.97 -0.34
C ILE A 34 -3.00 -4.97 -0.63
N TRP A 35 -3.64 -6.15 -0.60
CA TRP A 35 -5.06 -6.27 -0.86
C TRP A 35 -5.91 -5.52 0.18
N LEU A 36 -5.63 -5.73 1.46
CA LEU A 36 -6.33 -5.04 2.56
C LEU A 36 -6.11 -3.52 2.51
N TYR A 37 -4.87 -3.08 2.25
CA TYR A 37 -4.56 -1.67 2.02
C TYR A 37 -5.42 -1.08 0.88
N ARG A 38 -5.53 -1.77 -0.26
CA ARG A 38 -6.33 -1.27 -1.39
C ARG A 38 -7.81 -1.18 -1.07
N MET A 39 -8.36 -2.11 -0.29
CA MET A 39 -9.74 -2.02 0.17
C MET A 39 -9.93 -0.89 1.18
N SER A 40 -8.99 -0.73 2.12
CA SER A 40 -8.97 0.37 3.09
C SER A 40 -8.94 1.73 2.38
N ARG A 41 -8.06 1.91 1.40
CA ARG A 41 -7.98 3.13 0.58
C ARG A 41 -9.23 3.35 -0.26
N TYR A 42 -9.76 2.31 -0.90
CA TYR A 42 -11.01 2.42 -1.66
C TYR A 42 -12.15 2.90 -0.77
N ALA A 43 -12.33 2.33 0.42
CA ALA A 43 -13.32 2.77 1.39
C ALA A 43 -13.10 4.24 1.82
N HIS A 44 -11.85 4.63 2.05
CA HIS A 44 -11.50 6.01 2.43
C HIS A 44 -11.86 7.03 1.35
N GLU A 45 -11.50 6.74 0.10
CA GLU A 45 -11.75 7.60 -1.06
C GLU A 45 -13.24 7.69 -1.46
N ASN A 46 -14.08 6.80 -0.93
CA ASN A 46 -15.54 6.80 -1.12
C ASN A 46 -16.30 7.31 0.12
N GLY A 47 -15.59 7.88 1.10
CA GLY A 47 -16.20 8.49 2.29
C GLY A 47 -16.55 7.51 3.42
N TRP A 48 -16.32 6.21 3.25
CA TRP A 48 -16.57 5.17 4.28
C TRP A 48 -15.43 5.12 5.30
N ARG A 49 -15.28 6.21 6.07
CA ARG A 49 -14.15 6.43 6.99
C ARG A 49 -13.99 5.29 8.00
N MET A 50 -15.05 4.89 8.70
CA MET A 50 -14.97 3.78 9.67
C MET A 50 -14.50 2.48 9.03
N ALA A 51 -15.07 2.09 7.89
CA ALA A 51 -14.68 0.87 7.19
C ALA A 51 -13.19 0.93 6.76
N ALA A 52 -12.72 2.08 6.28
CA ALA A 52 -11.33 2.28 5.91
C ALA A 52 -10.38 2.04 7.09
N TRP A 53 -10.66 2.65 8.23
CA TRP A 53 -9.84 2.53 9.44
C TRP A 53 -9.89 1.12 10.03
N LEU A 54 -11.06 0.46 10.02
CA LEU A 54 -11.18 -0.94 10.45
C LEU A 54 -10.36 -1.87 9.56
N LEU A 55 -10.43 -1.70 8.24
CA LEU A 55 -9.63 -2.49 7.29
C LEU A 55 -8.12 -2.28 7.50
N TRP A 56 -7.70 -1.06 7.87
CA TRP A 56 -6.30 -0.77 8.21
C TRP A 56 -5.86 -1.46 9.52
N ILE A 57 -6.69 -1.41 10.57
CA ILE A 57 -6.42 -2.13 11.83
C ILE A 57 -6.31 -3.64 11.58
N VAL A 58 -7.24 -4.21 10.82
CA VAL A 58 -7.21 -5.63 10.43
C VAL A 58 -5.95 -5.95 9.63
N ASN A 59 -5.53 -5.05 8.74
CA ASN A 59 -4.30 -5.22 7.98
C ASN A 59 -3.06 -5.29 8.90
N GLY A 60 -2.94 -4.35 9.84
CA GLY A 60 -1.87 -4.32 10.82
C GLY A 60 -1.85 -5.57 11.68
N TRP A 61 -3.00 -6.01 12.18
CA TRP A 61 -3.12 -7.23 12.98
C TRP A 61 -2.75 -8.50 12.21
N LEU A 62 -3.23 -8.64 10.96
CA LEU A 62 -3.01 -9.86 10.16
C LEU A 62 -1.59 -9.95 9.58
N THR A 63 -1.01 -8.82 9.18
CA THR A 63 0.21 -8.80 8.35
C THR A 63 1.40 -8.11 9.01
N GLY A 64 1.16 -7.32 10.05
CA GLY A 64 2.17 -6.47 10.69
C GLY A 64 2.58 -5.26 9.85
N SER A 65 1.89 -4.96 8.74
CA SER A 65 2.13 -3.74 7.97
C SER A 65 1.25 -2.60 8.45
N ASP A 66 1.84 -1.42 8.59
CA ASP A 66 1.15 -0.17 8.82
C ASP A 66 1.13 0.66 7.53
N ILE A 67 -0.01 0.62 6.84
CA ILE A 67 -0.22 1.38 5.60
C ILE A 67 -1.55 2.11 5.70
N PRO A 68 -1.56 3.38 6.18
CA PRO A 68 -2.79 4.13 6.39
C PRO A 68 -3.62 4.27 5.10
N PRO A 69 -4.95 4.36 5.20
CA PRO A 69 -5.83 4.54 4.03
C PRO A 69 -5.51 5.80 3.21
N SER A 70 -4.97 6.83 3.87
CA SER A 70 -4.58 8.10 3.24
C SER A 70 -3.36 7.96 2.32
N THR A 71 -2.54 6.92 2.47
CA THR A 71 -1.33 6.64 1.66
C THR A 71 -1.71 6.35 0.21
N ARG A 72 -1.08 7.02 -0.76
CA ARG A 72 -1.33 6.84 -2.20
C ARG A 72 -0.23 5.98 -2.84
N ILE A 73 -0.53 4.73 -3.16
CA ILE A 73 0.41 3.83 -3.84
C ILE A 73 -0.18 3.43 -5.19
N ALA A 74 0.57 3.69 -6.27
CA ALA A 74 0.18 3.27 -7.61
C ALA A 74 0.11 1.73 -7.75
N GLY A 75 -0.32 1.26 -8.92
CA GLY A 75 -0.35 -0.18 -9.22
C GLY A 75 1.04 -0.82 -9.27
N GLY A 76 1.12 -2.11 -9.00
CA GLY A 76 2.37 -2.87 -9.07
C GLY A 76 3.16 -2.86 -7.77
N MET A 77 2.53 -2.77 -6.61
CA MET A 77 3.26 -2.89 -5.34
C MET A 77 3.78 -4.32 -5.14
N PHE A 78 5.04 -4.44 -4.73
CA PHE A 78 5.67 -5.70 -4.32
C PHE A 78 6.22 -5.57 -2.89
N LEU A 79 5.64 -6.34 -1.96
CA LEU A 79 5.98 -6.30 -0.54
C LEU A 79 6.11 -7.74 -0.01
N PRO A 80 7.24 -8.43 -0.21
CA PRO A 80 7.39 -9.84 0.16
C PRO A 80 7.32 -10.07 1.69
N HIS A 81 7.79 -9.11 2.49
CA HIS A 81 7.89 -9.21 3.95
C HIS A 81 7.21 -8.01 4.62
N PRO A 82 5.88 -8.05 4.82
CA PRO A 82 5.10 -6.89 5.28
C PRO A 82 5.32 -6.53 6.76
N TYR A 83 5.84 -7.45 7.57
CA TYR A 83 5.93 -7.28 9.00
C TYR A 83 6.88 -6.12 9.37
N GLY A 84 6.39 -5.20 10.20
CA GLY A 84 7.13 -4.01 10.63
C GLY A 84 7.32 -2.96 9.52
N THR A 85 6.57 -3.06 8.42
CA THR A 85 6.60 -2.07 7.33
C THR A 85 5.69 -0.90 7.66
N ILE A 86 6.16 0.33 7.47
CA ILE A 86 5.36 1.55 7.65
C ILE A 86 5.41 2.37 6.36
N ILE A 87 4.28 2.55 5.69
CA ILE A 87 4.24 3.30 4.41
C ILE A 87 3.18 4.40 4.50
N ALA A 88 3.64 5.64 4.65
CA ALA A 88 2.83 6.85 4.67
C ALA A 88 3.30 7.84 3.59
N GLY A 89 2.37 8.37 2.81
CA GLY A 89 2.66 9.35 1.75
C GLY A 89 2.29 8.86 0.35
N ALA A 90 3.08 9.23 -0.66
CA ALA A 90 2.82 8.89 -2.06
C ALA A 90 3.95 8.04 -2.65
N VAL A 91 3.58 6.96 -3.37
CA VAL A 91 4.51 5.99 -3.96
C VAL A 91 4.14 5.74 -5.42
N GLY A 92 5.15 5.76 -6.28
CA GLY A 92 5.03 5.51 -7.72
C GLY A 92 4.69 4.05 -8.09
N ARG A 93 4.59 3.81 -9.39
CA ARG A 93 4.24 2.50 -9.97
C ARG A 93 5.37 1.49 -9.78
N ASP A 94 5.03 0.21 -9.68
CA ASP A 94 5.98 -0.91 -9.62
C ASP A 94 6.97 -0.84 -8.43
N ALA A 95 6.58 -0.15 -7.35
CA ALA A 95 7.41 -0.03 -6.16
C ALA A 95 7.63 -1.37 -5.45
N ALA A 96 8.86 -1.58 -4.99
CA ALA A 96 9.28 -2.77 -4.28
C ALA A 96 9.82 -2.38 -2.89
N PHE A 97 9.32 -3.04 -1.85
CA PHE A 97 9.70 -2.76 -0.47
C PHE A 97 10.43 -3.95 0.14
N GLY A 98 11.56 -3.66 0.80
CA GLY A 98 12.30 -4.65 1.59
C GLY A 98 11.67 -4.94 2.94
N PHE A 99 12.33 -5.79 3.73
CA PHE A 99 11.92 -6.09 5.11
C PHE A 99 12.04 -4.84 5.99
N GLN A 100 11.03 -4.60 6.84
CA GLN A 100 10.93 -3.44 7.73
C GLN A 100 11.15 -2.08 7.04
N ALA A 101 10.72 -1.97 5.78
CA ALA A 101 10.80 -0.72 5.06
C ALA A 101 9.89 0.33 5.71
N SER A 102 10.42 1.53 5.93
CA SER A 102 9.66 2.67 6.43
C SER A 102 9.83 3.87 5.51
N ILE A 103 8.73 4.44 5.05
CA ILE A 103 8.72 5.72 4.33
C ILE A 103 7.56 6.59 4.82
N GLY A 104 7.83 7.89 4.99
CA GLY A 104 6.84 8.88 5.39
C GLY A 104 7.07 9.48 6.77
N GLY A 105 6.17 10.38 7.14
CA GLY A 105 6.25 11.21 8.34
C GLY A 105 5.39 10.70 9.49
N LEU A 106 5.14 9.39 9.52
CA LEU A 106 4.29 8.65 10.45
C LEU A 106 2.79 9.06 10.44
N TYR A 107 2.42 10.35 10.30
CA TYR A 107 1.03 10.84 10.38
C TYR A 107 0.73 12.17 9.64
N LYS A 108 1.22 12.39 8.41
CA LYS A 108 0.91 13.62 7.66
C LYS A 108 0.18 13.36 6.34
N THR A 109 -0.73 14.29 6.06
CA THR A 109 -1.49 14.40 4.81
C THR A 109 -0.55 14.27 3.61
N PRO A 110 -0.85 13.42 2.61
CA PRO A 110 0.09 13.05 1.54
C PRO A 110 0.45 14.19 0.59
N ASP A 111 -0.16 15.36 0.73
CA ASP A 111 0.05 16.60 -0.03
C ASP A 111 1.16 17.50 0.53
N ARG A 112 1.71 17.21 1.73
CA ARG A 112 2.84 17.95 2.30
C ARG A 112 4.08 17.07 2.41
N ASP A 113 5.25 17.68 2.38
CA ASP A 113 6.52 17.01 2.66
C ASP A 113 6.41 16.24 3.99
N VAL A 114 6.50 14.92 3.88
CA VAL A 114 6.36 13.98 4.99
C VAL A 114 7.71 13.70 5.69
N GLY A 115 8.69 14.60 5.54
CA GLY A 115 10.00 14.51 6.20
C GLY A 115 11.06 13.78 5.38
N GLY A 116 10.81 13.58 4.08
CA GLY A 116 11.78 13.03 3.12
C GLY A 116 12.38 14.10 2.19
N GLY A 117 11.96 15.36 2.33
CA GLY A 117 12.23 16.43 1.40
C GLY A 117 11.20 16.48 0.27
N PRO A 118 11.15 17.58 -0.51
CA PRO A 118 10.36 17.65 -1.73
C PRO A 118 10.94 16.62 -2.71
N GLY A 119 10.30 15.46 -2.81
CA GLY A 119 10.67 14.41 -3.75
C GLY A 119 10.53 14.92 -5.19
N LEU A 120 11.55 15.62 -5.66
CA LEU A 120 11.66 16.11 -7.03
C LEU A 120 12.31 15.05 -7.91
N PRO A 121 11.88 14.90 -9.17
CA PRO A 121 12.67 14.17 -10.15
C PRO A 121 14.00 14.91 -10.32
N ARG A 122 15.12 14.19 -10.23
CA ARG A 122 16.36 14.68 -10.83
C ARG A 122 16.19 14.53 -12.34
N LEU A 123 16.27 15.67 -13.04
CA LEU A 123 16.41 15.75 -14.49
C LEU A 123 17.59 14.88 -14.96
#